data_AF-A0A9Q3YZ23-F1
#
_entry.id   AF-A0A9Q3YZ23-F1
#
_cell.length_a   1.000
_cell.length_b   1.000
_cell.length_c   1.000
_cell.angle_alpha   90.00
_cell.angle_beta   90.00
_cell.angle_gamma   90.00
#
_symmetry.space_group_name_H-M   'P 1'
#
loop_
_entity.id
_entity.type
_entity.pdbx_description
1 polymer ?
#
loop_
_entity_poly.entity_id
_entity_poly.type
_entity_poly.pdbx_seq_one_letter_code
_entity_poly.pdbx_strand_id
1 'polypeptide(L)'
;MKKGSFIFIVLILLGSILASGKMYLNRKKPSNFYYTNLLAKNLNLYNEYEVKILDTNFYKRQDISNEDIKIICSFFKELKKPNFITPSSYFNEKPKYKIFFSFPKSKERYVLNVYNSEYLSVHPWDGNFPMDYISTKNIPYRFSIYNLCKNAFFSKQNTLKK
;
A
#
# COMPACT_ATOMS: atom_id res chain seq x y z
N MET A 1 53.02 -11.13 11.90
CA MET A 1 52.44 -9.76 11.87
C MET A 1 52.73 -9.09 13.21
N LYS A 2 53.38 -7.91 13.23
CA LYS A 2 53.72 -7.21 14.48
C LYS A 2 52.43 -6.91 15.25
N LYS A 3 52.38 -7.17 16.56
CA LYS A 3 51.18 -7.05 17.41
C LYS A 3 50.46 -5.68 17.28
N GLY A 4 51.21 -4.61 16.99
CA GLY A 4 50.65 -3.27 16.72
C GLY A 4 49.82 -3.14 15.43
N SER A 5 50.07 -3.97 14.41
CA SER A 5 49.32 -3.94 13.16
C SER A 5 47.91 -4.53 13.30
N PHE A 6 47.70 -5.48 14.22
CA PHE A 6 46.39 -6.07 14.46
C PHE A 6 45.45 -5.11 15.22
N ILE A 7 45.99 -4.37 16.20
CA ILE A 7 45.24 -3.36 16.97
C ILE A 7 44.72 -2.25 16.07
N PHE A 8 45.52 -1.83 15.08
CA PHE A 8 45.12 -0.79 14.14
C PHE A 8 43.96 -1.23 13.22
N ILE A 9 43.97 -2.49 12.77
CA ILE A 9 42.88 -3.07 11.97
C ILE A 9 41.58 -3.17 12.77
N VAL A 10 41.66 -3.58 14.04
CA VAL A 10 40.49 -3.66 14.95
C VAL A 10 39.88 -2.28 15.18
N LEU A 11 40.70 -1.24 15.37
CA LEU A 11 40.22 0.14 15.55
C LEU A 11 39.50 0.69 14.30
N ILE A 12 39.98 0.38 13.09
CA ILE A 12 39.33 0.77 11.83
C ILE A 12 37.97 0.06 11.66
N LEU A 13 37.90 -1.22 12.02
CA LEU A 13 36.65 -1.98 11.99
C LEU A 13 35.62 -1.46 13.01
N LEU A 14 36.05 -1.09 14.22
CA LEU A 14 35.14 -0.47 15.20
C LEU A 14 34.65 0.92 14.76
N GLY A 15 35.51 1.73 14.15
CA GLY A 15 35.12 3.06 13.64
C GLY A 15 34.08 2.99 12.52
N SER A 16 34.21 2.03 11.60
CA SER A 16 33.25 1.83 10.49
C SER A 16 31.88 1.31 10.95
N ILE A 17 31.83 0.48 11.99
CA ILE A 17 30.57 0.02 12.60
C ILE A 17 29.82 1.19 13.27
N LEU A 18 30.53 2.08 13.96
CA LEU A 18 29.92 3.23 14.64
C LEU A 18 29.39 4.29 13.66
N ALA A 19 30.08 4.50 12.52
CA ALA A 19 29.64 5.44 11.50
C ALA A 19 28.40 4.97 10.71
N SER A 20 28.28 3.65 10.49
CA SER A 20 27.17 3.07 9.71
C SER A 20 25.85 3.00 10.49
N GLY A 21 25.88 2.88 11.81
CA GLY A 21 24.68 2.76 12.65
C GLY A 21 23.74 3.97 12.61
N LYS A 22 24.28 5.20 12.45
CA LYS A 22 23.46 6.43 12.44
C LYS A 22 22.67 6.64 11.15
N MET A 23 23.09 6.05 10.04
CA MET A 23 22.49 6.31 8.72
C MET A 23 21.14 5.61 8.51
N TYR A 24 20.87 4.53 9.25
CA TYR A 24 19.61 3.78 9.14
C TYR A 24 18.47 4.37 9.98
N LEU A 25 18.78 5.10 11.05
CA LEU A 25 17.79 5.51 12.06
C LEU A 25 16.97 6.75 11.69
N ASN A 26 17.33 7.51 10.65
CA ASN A 26 16.71 8.81 10.36
C ASN A 26 16.12 8.94 8.95
N ARG A 27 15.61 7.83 8.38
CA ARG A 27 14.95 7.87 7.06
C ARG A 27 13.60 8.58 7.18
N LYS A 28 13.43 9.69 6.46
CA LYS A 28 12.13 10.37 6.31
C LYS A 28 11.43 9.85 5.07
N LYS A 29 10.10 9.68 5.16
CA LYS A 29 9.26 9.32 4.02
C LYS A 29 9.35 10.42 2.94
N PRO A 30 9.62 10.09 1.67
CA PRO A 30 9.85 11.12 0.64
C PRO A 30 8.63 12.01 0.34
N SER A 31 7.42 11.45 0.38
CA SER A 31 6.17 12.17 0.17
C SER A 31 5.00 11.47 0.88
N ASN A 32 3.87 12.16 1.02
CA ASN A 32 2.63 11.58 1.58
C ASN A 32 1.88 10.64 0.61
N PHE A 33 2.33 10.55 -0.66
CA PHE A 33 1.81 9.67 -1.72
C PHE A 33 2.84 8.63 -2.19
N TYR A 34 3.89 8.40 -1.40
CA TYR A 34 5.04 7.59 -1.78
C TYR A 34 4.65 6.17 -2.17
N TYR A 35 3.88 5.48 -1.33
CA TYR A 35 3.48 4.10 -1.57
C TYR A 35 2.44 3.96 -2.67
N THR A 36 1.57 4.94 -2.82
CA THR A 36 0.58 5.02 -3.89
C THR A 36 1.26 5.15 -5.23
N ASN A 37 2.33 5.96 -5.31
CA ASN A 37 3.12 6.08 -6.53
C ASN A 37 3.86 4.78 -6.88
N LEU A 38 4.43 4.08 -5.90
CA LEU A 38 5.06 2.77 -6.12
C LEU A 38 4.04 1.72 -6.60
N LEU A 39 2.87 1.66 -5.96
CA LEU A 39 1.79 0.76 -6.38
C LEU A 39 1.32 1.08 -7.80
N ALA A 40 1.03 2.34 -8.12
CA ALA A 40 0.61 2.76 -9.45
C ALA A 40 1.69 2.47 -10.51
N LYS A 41 2.97 2.68 -10.18
CA LYS A 41 4.09 2.31 -11.04
C LYS A 41 4.09 0.81 -11.33
N ASN A 42 3.93 -0.04 -10.32
CA ASN A 42 3.93 -1.48 -10.51
C ASN A 42 2.74 -1.98 -11.32
N LEU A 43 1.56 -1.40 -11.12
CA LEU A 43 0.37 -1.69 -11.93
C LEU A 43 0.58 -1.38 -13.43
N ASN A 44 1.39 -0.37 -13.74
CA ASN A 44 1.73 -0.02 -15.13
C ASN A 44 2.91 -0.83 -15.70
N LEU A 45 3.84 -1.26 -14.85
CA LEU A 45 5.08 -1.92 -15.27
C LEU A 45 4.92 -3.44 -15.43
N TYR A 46 4.09 -4.07 -14.60
CA TYR A 46 3.89 -5.51 -14.62
C TYR A 46 2.55 -5.86 -15.27
N ASN A 47 2.59 -6.77 -16.26
CA ASN A 47 1.39 -7.30 -16.92
C ASN A 47 0.73 -8.44 -16.13
N GLU A 48 1.45 -9.03 -15.17
CA GLU A 48 1.01 -10.16 -14.36
C GLU A 48 1.04 -9.75 -12.88
N TYR A 49 -0.12 -9.66 -12.28
CA TYR A 49 -0.31 -9.41 -10.86
C TYR A 49 -1.66 -9.98 -10.40
N GLU A 50 -1.77 -10.25 -9.11
CA GLU A 50 -2.99 -10.76 -8.49
C GLU A 50 -3.60 -9.68 -7.61
N VAL A 51 -4.92 -9.49 -7.70
CA VAL A 51 -5.67 -8.54 -6.88
C VAL A 51 -6.80 -9.28 -6.15
N LYS A 52 -6.84 -9.17 -4.83
CA LYS A 52 -7.85 -9.83 -3.99
C LYS A 52 -8.49 -8.85 -3.03
N ILE A 53 -9.80 -8.94 -2.86
CA ILE A 53 -10.56 -8.14 -1.90
C ILE A 53 -10.89 -9.01 -0.68
N LEU A 54 -10.74 -8.44 0.51
CA LEU A 54 -11.17 -9.01 1.79
C LEU A 54 -12.24 -8.10 2.40
N ASP A 55 -13.40 -8.69 2.71
CA ASP A 55 -14.35 -8.12 3.65
C ASP A 55 -13.83 -8.35 5.07
N THR A 56 -13.59 -7.30 5.84
CA THR A 56 -12.99 -7.41 7.18
C THR A 56 -14.00 -7.76 8.26
N ASN A 57 -15.30 -7.59 8.00
CA ASN A 57 -16.35 -7.99 8.94
C ASN A 57 -16.59 -9.49 8.87
N PHE A 58 -16.68 -10.04 7.66
CA PHE A 58 -16.95 -11.47 7.44
C PHE A 58 -15.70 -12.30 7.17
N TYR A 59 -14.53 -11.67 7.10
CA TYR A 59 -13.24 -12.29 6.73
C TYR A 59 -13.29 -13.10 5.43
N LYS A 60 -14.19 -12.72 4.52
CA LYS A 60 -14.38 -13.40 3.23
C LYS A 60 -13.48 -12.79 2.18
N ARG A 61 -12.73 -13.63 1.45
CA ARG A 61 -11.91 -13.22 0.31
C ARG A 61 -12.62 -13.45 -1.00
N GLN A 62 -12.34 -12.58 -1.96
CA GLN A 62 -12.93 -12.60 -3.29
C GLN A 62 -11.87 -12.16 -4.30
N ASP A 63 -11.72 -12.94 -5.37
CA ASP A 63 -10.95 -12.52 -6.54
C ASP A 63 -11.75 -11.47 -7.31
N ILE A 64 -11.03 -10.49 -7.85
CA ILE A 64 -11.61 -9.35 -8.56
C ILE A 64 -11.58 -9.61 -10.08
N SER A 65 -12.57 -9.07 -10.80
CA SER A 65 -12.59 -9.17 -12.27
C SER A 65 -11.56 -8.23 -12.92
N ASN A 66 -11.17 -8.51 -14.17
CA ASN A 66 -10.30 -7.63 -14.94
C ASN A 66 -10.94 -6.26 -15.20
N GLU A 67 -12.26 -6.21 -15.34
CA GLU A 67 -13.04 -4.98 -15.49
C GLU A 67 -12.93 -4.09 -14.25
N ASP A 68 -13.07 -4.69 -13.07
CA ASP A 68 -12.93 -4.00 -11.79
C ASP A 68 -11.48 -3.55 -11.54
N ILE A 69 -10.48 -4.33 -11.96
CA ILE A 69 -9.07 -3.90 -11.94
C ILE A 69 -8.87 -2.65 -12.80
N LYS A 70 -9.49 -2.56 -13.97
CA LYS A 70 -9.43 -1.34 -14.81
C LYS A 70 -10.02 -0.13 -14.09
N ILE A 71 -11.10 -0.30 -13.33
CA ILE A 71 -11.67 0.78 -12.49
C ILE A 71 -10.67 1.23 -11.43
N ILE A 72 -10.00 0.30 -10.75
CA ILE A 72 -8.93 0.61 -9.77
C ILE A 72 -7.78 1.38 -10.45
N CYS A 73 -7.33 0.94 -11.63
CA CYS A 73 -6.29 1.65 -12.38
C CYS A 73 -6.73 3.05 -12.80
N SER A 74 -7.99 3.23 -13.23
CA SER A 74 -8.56 4.55 -13.52
C SER A 74 -8.64 5.43 -12.27
N PHE A 75 -9.03 4.86 -11.12
CA PHE A 75 -9.02 5.57 -9.84
C PHE A 75 -7.64 6.17 -9.52
N PHE A 76 -6.56 5.37 -9.66
CA PHE A 76 -5.21 5.87 -9.41
C PHE A 76 -4.79 7.01 -10.36
N LYS A 77 -5.33 7.06 -11.59
CA LYS A 77 -5.09 8.14 -12.55
C LYS A 77 -5.82 9.44 -12.20
N GLU A 78 -6.95 9.35 -11.51
CA GLU A 78 -7.72 10.52 -11.06
C GLU A 78 -7.13 11.18 -9.80
N LEU A 79 -6.25 10.49 -9.08
CA LEU A 79 -5.64 11.02 -7.87
C LEU A 79 -4.71 12.20 -8.17
N LYS A 80 -4.94 13.30 -7.43
CA LYS A 80 -4.12 14.51 -7.47
C LYS A 80 -3.50 14.75 -6.09
N LYS A 81 -2.49 15.63 -6.02
CA LYS A 81 -1.83 16.00 -4.75
C LYS A 81 -2.81 16.34 -3.61
N PRO A 82 -3.91 17.10 -3.83
CA PRO A 82 -4.87 17.43 -2.77
C PRO A 82 -5.65 16.23 -2.22
N ASN A 83 -5.67 15.09 -2.92
CA ASN A 83 -6.30 13.88 -2.40
C ASN A 83 -5.47 13.26 -1.27
N PHE A 84 -4.16 13.52 -1.20
CA PHE A 84 -3.29 12.94 -0.20
C PHE A 84 -3.27 13.78 1.05
N ILE A 85 -3.86 13.24 2.11
CA ILE A 85 -4.11 13.94 3.37
C ILE A 85 -3.25 13.36 4.50
N THR A 86 -3.12 14.12 5.57
CA THR A 86 -2.65 13.58 6.86
C THR A 86 -3.88 13.28 7.69
N PRO A 87 -4.04 12.06 8.22
CA PRO A 87 -5.19 11.72 9.05
C PRO A 87 -5.17 12.58 10.32
N SER A 88 -6.36 12.93 10.83
CA SER A 88 -6.44 13.56 12.14
C SER A 88 -6.02 12.57 13.24
N SER A 89 -5.58 13.08 14.39
CA SER A 89 -5.23 12.25 15.55
C SER A 89 -6.39 11.37 16.06
N TYR A 90 -7.63 11.71 15.69
CA TYR A 90 -8.85 11.00 16.09
C TYR A 90 -9.30 9.93 15.07
N PHE A 91 -8.58 9.76 13.95
CA PHE A 91 -8.94 8.75 12.95
C PHE A 91 -8.60 7.34 13.47
N ASN A 92 -9.61 6.66 14.02
CA ASN A 92 -9.50 5.29 14.56
C ASN A 92 -10.46 4.31 13.86
N GLU A 93 -10.86 4.61 12.63
CA GLU A 93 -11.75 3.73 11.86
C GLU A 93 -11.03 2.45 11.43
N LYS A 94 -11.69 1.31 11.61
CA LYS A 94 -11.23 0.05 11.04
C LYS A 94 -11.62 -0.02 9.56
N PRO A 95 -10.75 -0.47 8.66
CA PRO A 95 -11.11 -0.62 7.26
C PRO A 95 -12.20 -1.68 7.10
N LYS A 96 -13.25 -1.37 6.34
CA LYS A 96 -14.35 -2.29 5.98
C LYS A 96 -13.91 -3.30 4.93
N TYR A 97 -13.01 -2.89 4.04
CA TYR A 97 -12.42 -3.76 3.05
C TYR A 97 -10.90 -3.58 2.98
N LYS A 98 -10.20 -4.61 2.56
CA LYS A 98 -8.79 -4.54 2.18
C LYS A 98 -8.61 -5.11 0.77
N ILE A 99 -7.92 -4.37 -0.09
CA ILE A 99 -7.50 -4.87 -1.40
C ILE A 99 -6.01 -5.20 -1.33
N PHE A 100 -5.67 -6.44 -1.64
CA PHE A 100 -4.31 -6.95 -1.69
C PHE A 100 -3.84 -6.99 -3.13
N PHE A 101 -2.69 -6.39 -3.40
CA PHE A 101 -2.00 -6.45 -4.68
C PHE A 101 -0.73 -7.29 -4.49
N SER A 102 -0.56 -8.33 -5.29
CA SER A 102 0.62 -9.19 -5.29
C SER A 102 1.29 -9.12 -6.66
N PHE A 103 2.56 -8.76 -6.70
CA PHE A 103 3.37 -8.69 -7.91
C PHE A 103 4.43 -9.80 -7.89
N PRO A 104 4.18 -10.98 -8.50
CA PRO A 104 5.10 -12.12 -8.39
C PRO A 104 6.52 -11.83 -8.89
N LYS A 105 6.65 -11.01 -9.95
CA LYS A 105 7.94 -10.66 -10.56
C LYS A 105 8.86 -9.85 -9.65
N SER A 106 8.32 -8.87 -8.91
CA SER A 106 9.09 -8.08 -7.93
C SER A 106 9.04 -8.63 -6.51
N LYS A 107 8.13 -9.58 -6.24
CA LYS A 107 7.75 -10.06 -4.90
C LYS A 107 7.16 -8.99 -3.99
N GLU A 108 6.87 -7.81 -4.52
CA GLU A 108 6.26 -6.73 -3.76
C GLU A 108 4.77 -6.98 -3.54
N ARG A 109 4.28 -6.57 -2.36
CA ARG A 109 2.88 -6.68 -1.97
C ARG A 109 2.40 -5.39 -1.36
N TYR A 110 1.21 -4.96 -1.77
CA TYR A 110 0.58 -3.73 -1.29
C TYR A 110 -0.81 -4.02 -0.76
N VAL A 111 -1.23 -3.19 0.19
CA VAL A 111 -2.56 -3.21 0.79
C VAL A 111 -3.17 -1.83 0.62
N LEU A 112 -4.36 -1.81 0.01
CA LEU A 112 -5.25 -0.64 0.01
C LEU A 112 -6.36 -0.91 1.02
N ASN A 113 -6.32 -0.20 2.14
CA ASN A 113 -7.37 -0.20 3.15
C ASN A 113 -8.50 0.73 2.71
N VAL A 114 -9.74 0.25 2.80
CA VAL A 114 -10.95 0.97 2.41
C VAL A 114 -11.80 1.16 3.66
N TYR A 115 -11.85 2.38 4.20
CA TYR A 115 -12.56 2.68 5.45
C TYR A 115 -14.03 2.95 5.20
N ASN A 116 -14.31 3.87 4.29
CA ASN A 116 -15.65 4.29 3.90
C ASN A 116 -15.62 4.84 2.47
N SER A 117 -16.68 5.54 2.06
CA SER A 117 -16.79 6.12 0.71
C SER A 117 -15.81 7.26 0.42
N GLU A 118 -15.23 7.85 1.47
CA GLU A 118 -14.40 9.06 1.38
C GLU A 118 -12.92 8.83 1.73
N TYR A 119 -12.60 7.78 2.49
CA TYR A 119 -11.27 7.59 3.06
C TYR A 119 -10.67 6.23 2.73
N LEU A 120 -9.44 6.25 2.25
CA LEU A 120 -8.62 5.09 1.92
C LEU A 120 -7.19 5.25 2.47
N SER A 121 -6.42 4.16 2.53
CA SER A 121 -4.97 4.26 2.73
C SER A 121 -4.18 3.18 2.00
N VAL A 122 -2.99 3.50 1.52
CA VAL A 122 -2.08 2.57 0.83
C VAL A 122 -0.80 2.35 1.64
N HIS A 123 -0.38 1.10 1.75
CA HIS A 123 0.93 0.74 2.29
C HIS A 123 1.44 -0.59 1.72
N PRO A 124 2.76 -0.86 1.77
CA PRO A 124 3.29 -2.20 1.50
C PRO A 124 2.96 -3.14 2.65
N TRP A 125 3.06 -4.44 2.42
CA TRP A 125 2.95 -5.44 3.48
C TRP A 125 4.00 -5.23 4.58
N ASP A 126 5.24 -4.91 4.18
CA ASP A 126 6.44 -4.73 5.01
C ASP A 126 6.91 -3.26 5.05
N GLY A 127 5.97 -2.32 5.00
CA GLY A 127 6.29 -0.89 4.95
C GLY A 127 6.94 -0.34 6.22
N ASN A 128 8.02 0.41 6.04
CA ASN A 128 8.78 1.07 7.12
C ASN A 128 8.36 2.52 7.38
N PHE A 129 7.47 3.09 6.57
CA PHE A 129 6.95 4.45 6.73
C PHE A 129 5.44 4.41 7.03
N PRO A 130 4.88 5.50 7.60
CA PRO A 130 3.43 5.62 7.76
C PRO A 130 2.69 5.43 6.43
N MET A 131 1.45 4.97 6.50
CA MET A 131 0.59 4.76 5.32
C MET A 131 0.37 6.06 4.54
N ASP A 132 0.10 5.96 3.24
CA ASP A 132 -0.46 7.06 2.46
C ASP A 132 -1.96 7.13 2.75
N TYR A 133 -2.48 8.28 3.18
CA TYR A 133 -3.93 8.46 3.38
C TYR A 133 -4.52 9.29 2.24
N ILE A 134 -5.69 8.84 1.76
CA ILE A 134 -6.32 9.38 0.55
C ILE A 134 -7.76 9.76 0.85
N SER A 135 -8.12 11.00 0.52
CA SER A 135 -9.49 11.50 0.44
C SER A 135 -10.01 11.36 -0.99
N THR A 136 -11.19 10.74 -1.14
CA THR A 136 -11.85 10.51 -2.43
C THR A 136 -12.98 11.49 -2.73
N LYS A 137 -13.16 12.54 -1.91
CA LYS A 137 -14.27 13.53 -2.04
C LYS A 137 -14.41 14.13 -3.44
N ASN A 138 -13.30 14.35 -4.14
CA ASN A 138 -13.28 14.95 -5.48
C ASN A 138 -13.11 13.92 -6.61
N ILE A 139 -13.29 12.63 -6.32
CA ILE A 139 -13.16 11.55 -7.29
C ILE A 139 -14.55 11.19 -7.83
N PRO A 140 -14.74 11.08 -9.16
CA PRO A 140 -16.01 10.68 -9.75
C PRO A 140 -16.54 9.36 -9.17
N TYR A 141 -17.84 9.30 -8.87
CA TYR A 141 -18.50 8.16 -8.25
C TYR A 141 -18.26 6.82 -8.97
N ARG A 142 -18.14 6.86 -10.31
CA ARG A 142 -17.82 5.68 -11.16
C ARG A 142 -16.49 5.00 -10.81
N PHE A 143 -15.58 5.71 -10.15
CA PHE A 143 -14.28 5.20 -9.71
C PHE A 143 -14.23 4.96 -8.19
N SER A 144 -15.40 4.90 -7.53
CA SER A 144 -15.48 4.66 -6.10
C SER A 144 -15.01 3.24 -5.74
N ILE A 145 -13.83 3.18 -5.12
CA ILE A 145 -13.24 1.94 -4.61
C ILE A 145 -14.14 1.28 -3.55
N TYR A 146 -14.80 2.08 -2.71
CA TYR A 146 -15.74 1.58 -1.73
C TYR A 146 -16.90 0.81 -2.36
N ASN A 147 -17.53 1.40 -3.39
CA ASN A 147 -18.65 0.77 -4.07
C ASN A 147 -18.21 -0.45 -4.88
N LEU A 148 -17.02 -0.40 -5.48
CA LEU A 148 -16.42 -1.56 -6.13
C LEU A 148 -16.30 -2.73 -5.13
N CYS A 149 -15.72 -2.49 -3.95
CA CYS A 149 -15.56 -3.54 -2.94
C CYS A 149 -16.90 -4.07 -2.47
N LYS A 150 -17.86 -3.17 -2.19
CA LYS A 150 -19.22 -3.52 -1.82
C LYS A 150 -19.83 -4.46 -2.87
N ASN A 151 -19.81 -4.05 -4.15
CA ASN A 151 -20.43 -4.79 -5.25
C ASN A 151 -19.77 -6.16 -5.50
N ALA A 152 -18.46 -6.29 -5.29
CA ALA A 152 -17.75 -7.56 -5.44
C ALA A 152 -18.30 -8.68 -4.53
N PHE A 153 -18.88 -8.33 -3.38
CA PHE A 153 -19.51 -9.29 -2.47
C PHE A 153 -21.03 -9.42 -2.66
N PHE A 154 -21.73 -8.39 -3.13
CA PHE A 154 -23.18 -8.45 -3.42
C PHE A 154 -23.50 -9.21 -4.71
N SER A 155 -22.72 -9.03 -5.79
CA SER A 155 -22.97 -9.68 -7.09
C SER A 155 -22.98 -11.21 -6.99
N LYS A 156 -22.14 -11.77 -6.10
CA LYS A 156 -22.03 -13.22 -5.88
C LYS A 156 -23.16 -13.82 -5.05
N GLN A 157 -23.85 -13.02 -4.23
CA GLN A 157 -25.01 -13.52 -3.47
C GLN A 157 -26.22 -13.77 -4.37
N ASN A 158 -26.31 -13.07 -5.51
CA ASN A 158 -27.40 -13.23 -6.47
C ASN A 158 -27.17 -14.39 -7.45
N THR A 159 -25.91 -14.76 -7.74
CA THR A 159 -25.60 -15.94 -8.57
C THR A 159 -25.71 -17.26 -7.82
N LEU A 160 -25.64 -17.27 -6.48
CA LEU A 160 -25.84 -18.46 -5.65
C LEU A 160 -27.32 -18.75 -5.33
N LYS A 161 -28.25 -17.88 -5.75
CA LYS A 161 -29.70 -18.00 -5.53
C LYS A 161 -30.48 -18.42 -6.79
N LYS A 162 -29.80 -18.88 -7.83
CA LYS A 162 -30.38 -19.54 -9.01
C LYS A 162 -29.88 -20.97 -9.06
#